data_AF-A0A034V0R2-F1
#
_entry.id   AF-A0A034V0R2-F1
#
_cell.length_a   1.000
_cell.length_b   1.000
_cell.length_c   1.000
_cell.angle_alpha   90.00
_cell.angle_beta   90.00
_cell.angle_gamma   90.00
#
_symmetry.space_group_name_H-M   'P 1'
#
loop_
_entity.id
_entity.type
_entity.pdbx_description
1 polymer ?
#
loop_
_entity_poly.entity_id
_entity_poly.type
_entity_poly.pdbx_seq_one_letter_code
_entity_poly.pdbx_strand_id
1 'polypeptide(L)'
;PRPTIANLSPSKELIDLKSLKRQRTVAKNSILRIKTGLLEKTMSLDPIELECRLDILNSHSEKLMKCQSKIEEIDEDDMARGELEDIIVETKSIIKNILAKNRTSIAETSFVASHSSRLPKMNLP
;
A
#
# COMPACT_ATOMS: atom_id res chain seq x y z
N PRO A 1 -26.36 -21.05 -28.40
CA PRO A 1 -25.02 -20.51 -28.71
C PRO A 1 -24.02 -20.86 -27.60
N ARG A 2 -23.17 -21.87 -27.82
CA ARG A 2 -22.04 -22.18 -26.92
C ARG A 2 -20.93 -21.14 -27.17
N PRO A 3 -20.29 -20.59 -26.13
CA PRO A 3 -19.13 -19.74 -26.33
C PRO A 3 -17.98 -20.62 -26.84
N THR A 4 -17.43 -20.26 -27.99
CA THR A 4 -16.21 -20.86 -28.53
C THR A 4 -15.08 -20.54 -27.58
N ILE A 5 -14.57 -21.57 -26.88
CA ILE A 5 -13.28 -21.47 -26.18
C ILE A 5 -12.24 -21.29 -27.28
N ALA A 6 -11.74 -20.06 -27.42
CA ALA A 6 -10.66 -19.77 -28.33
C ALA A 6 -9.42 -20.52 -27.84
N ASN A 7 -9.12 -21.66 -28.46
CA ASN A 7 -7.84 -22.36 -28.28
C ASN A 7 -6.73 -21.41 -28.71
N LEU A 8 -6.10 -20.75 -27.73
CA LEU A 8 -4.89 -19.98 -27.94
C LEU A 8 -3.77 -20.97 -28.31
N SER A 9 -2.88 -20.56 -29.22
CA SER A 9 -1.73 -21.37 -29.61
C SER A 9 -0.73 -21.42 -28.45
N PRO A 10 -0.08 -22.56 -28.17
CA PRO A 10 0.90 -22.70 -27.08
C PRO A 10 2.01 -21.64 -27.07
N SER A 11 2.40 -21.16 -28.25
CA SER A 11 3.41 -20.10 -28.40
C SER A 11 2.92 -18.73 -27.89
N LYS A 12 1.62 -18.44 -27.98
CA LYS A 12 1.03 -17.18 -27.50
C LYS A 12 0.93 -17.18 -25.98
N GLU A 13 0.52 -18.30 -25.37
CA GLU A 13 0.46 -18.47 -23.92
C GLU A 13 1.85 -18.30 -23.28
N LEU A 14 2.90 -18.86 -23.89
CA LEU A 14 4.27 -18.69 -23.40
C LEU A 14 4.77 -17.24 -23.43
N ILE A 15 4.41 -16.48 -24.47
CA ILE A 15 4.76 -15.06 -24.59
C ILE A 15 3.98 -14.25 -23.54
N ASP A 16 2.70 -14.54 -23.36
CA ASP A 16 1.86 -13.86 -22.38
C ASP A 16 2.31 -14.15 -20.94
N LEU A 17 2.63 -15.40 -20.62
CA LEU A 17 3.17 -15.80 -19.32
C LEU A 17 4.45 -15.05 -18.98
N LYS A 18 5.40 -14.91 -19.92
CA LYS A 18 6.62 -14.12 -19.72
C LYS A 18 6.31 -12.64 -19.46
N SER A 19 5.34 -12.08 -20.20
CA SER A 19 4.88 -10.71 -20.00
C SER A 19 4.27 -10.52 -18.61
N LEU A 20 3.40 -11.44 -18.19
CA LEU A 20 2.77 -11.42 -16.87
C LEU A 20 3.80 -11.56 -15.75
N LYS A 21 4.74 -12.52 -15.84
CA LYS A 21 5.82 -12.67 -14.85
C LYS A 21 6.68 -11.40 -14.74
N ARG A 22 6.91 -10.70 -15.86
CA ARG A 22 7.59 -9.39 -15.86
C ARG A 22 6.75 -8.32 -15.15
N GLN A 23 5.44 -8.23 -15.46
CA GLN A 23 4.54 -7.28 -14.81
C GLN A 23 4.45 -7.51 -13.30
N ARG A 24 4.35 -8.77 -12.87
CA ARG A 24 4.44 -9.18 -11.47
C ARG A 24 5.70 -8.65 -10.81
N THR A 25 6.87 -8.89 -11.40
CA THR A 25 8.15 -8.41 -10.87
C THR A 25 8.19 -6.89 -10.72
N VAL A 26 7.67 -6.15 -11.71
CA VAL A 26 7.61 -4.68 -11.65
C VAL A 26 6.73 -4.22 -10.49
N ALA A 27 5.53 -4.78 -10.35
CA ALA A 27 4.62 -4.42 -9.27
C ALA A 27 5.17 -4.80 -7.88
N LYS A 28 5.75 -6.00 -7.74
CA LYS A 28 6.46 -6.44 -6.53
C LYS A 28 7.57 -5.46 -6.15
N ASN A 29 8.40 -5.06 -7.11
CA ASN A 29 9.48 -4.11 -6.88
C ASN A 29 8.98 -2.72 -6.45
N SER A 30 7.85 -2.25 -6.96
CA SER A 30 7.24 -0.99 -6.48
C SER A 30 6.85 -1.07 -5.00
N ILE A 31 6.28 -2.20 -4.56
CA ILE A 31 5.91 -2.42 -3.16
C ILE A 31 7.17 -2.50 -2.27
N LEU A 32 8.19 -3.25 -2.72
CA LEU A 32 9.46 -3.36 -1.99
C LEU A 32 10.15 -2.00 -1.82
N ARG A 33 10.11 -1.10 -2.82
CA ARG A 33 10.65 0.25 -2.67
C ARG A 33 9.97 1.05 -1.57
N ILE A 34 8.65 0.92 -1.44
CA ILE A 34 7.89 1.56 -0.35
C ILE A 34 8.33 0.94 0.99
N LYS A 35 8.36 -0.38 1.08
CA LYS A 35 8.79 -1.11 2.30
C LYS A 35 10.19 -0.68 2.74
N THR A 36 11.18 -0.77 1.85
CA THR A 36 12.57 -0.39 2.13
C THR A 36 12.68 1.08 2.50
N GLY A 37 12.01 1.97 1.76
CA GLY A 37 12.05 3.40 2.05
C GLY A 37 11.49 3.78 3.42
N LEU A 38 10.48 3.04 3.90
CA LEU A 38 9.94 3.20 5.25
C LEU A 38 10.88 2.64 6.33
N LEU A 39 11.48 1.47 6.09
CA LEU A 39 12.40 0.84 7.05
C LEU A 39 13.70 1.63 7.21
N GLU A 40 14.25 2.14 6.10
CA GLU A 40 15.48 2.94 6.07
C GLU A 40 15.24 4.41 6.41
N LYS A 41 13.97 4.80 6.64
CA LYS A 41 13.56 6.19 6.91
C LYS A 41 14.01 7.19 5.83
N THR A 42 14.11 6.72 4.59
CA THR A 42 14.43 7.55 3.43
C THR A 42 13.18 8.19 2.81
N MET A 43 12.00 7.78 3.27
CA MET A 43 10.72 8.40 2.91
C MET A 43 10.15 9.24 4.06
N SER A 44 9.38 10.26 3.71
CA SER A 44 8.64 11.09 4.66
C SER A 44 7.70 10.25 5.50
N LEU A 45 7.66 10.57 6.80
CA LEU A 45 6.76 9.97 7.78
C LEU A 45 5.57 10.89 8.12
N ASP A 46 5.38 11.94 7.31
CA ASP A 46 4.21 12.81 7.41
C ASP A 46 2.92 11.99 7.23
N PRO A 47 1.90 12.16 8.11
CA PRO A 47 0.67 11.38 8.04
C PRO A 47 -0.08 11.49 6.70
N ILE A 48 -0.13 12.67 6.08
CA ILE A 48 -0.84 12.87 4.81
C ILE A 48 -0.12 12.12 3.70
N GLU A 49 1.21 12.24 3.64
CA GLU A 49 1.97 11.50 2.65
C GLU A 49 1.93 9.97 2.89
N LEU A 50 1.85 9.52 4.14
CA LEU A 50 1.72 8.10 4.49
C LEU A 50 0.37 7.52 4.04
N GLU A 51 -0.73 8.26 4.20
CA GLU A 51 -2.05 7.85 3.66
C GLU A 51 -1.99 7.78 2.13
N CYS A 52 -1.38 8.77 1.46
CA CYS A 52 -1.15 8.73 0.01
C CYS A 52 -0.32 7.50 -0.43
N ARG A 53 0.74 7.16 0.32
CA ARG A 53 1.54 5.96 0.07
C ARG A 53 0.73 4.68 0.28
N LEU A 54 -0.19 4.65 1.25
CA LEU A 54 -1.08 3.52 1.47
C LEU A 54 -2.02 3.29 0.27
N ASP A 55 -2.54 4.37 -0.33
CA ASP A 55 -3.36 4.29 -1.54
C ASP A 55 -2.58 3.78 -2.75
N ILE A 56 -1.35 4.28 -2.94
CA ILE A 56 -0.43 3.79 -3.97
C ILE A 56 -0.14 2.29 -3.78
N LEU A 57 0.16 1.89 -2.54
CA LEU A 57 0.38 0.49 -2.17
C LEU A 57 -0.86 -0.37 -2.48
N ASN A 58 -2.07 0.10 -2.16
CA ASN A 58 -3.31 -0.61 -2.47
C ASN A 58 -3.47 -0.81 -3.98
N SER A 59 -3.21 0.22 -4.79
CA SER A 59 -3.26 0.11 -6.26
C SER A 59 -2.24 -0.89 -6.81
N HIS A 60 -1.00 -0.88 -6.31
CA HIS A 60 0.01 -1.86 -6.70
C HIS A 60 -0.35 -3.27 -6.26
N SER A 61 -0.90 -3.44 -5.06
CA SER A 61 -1.35 -4.72 -4.52
C SER A 61 -2.45 -5.32 -5.41
N GLU A 62 -3.44 -4.53 -5.81
CA GLU A 62 -4.53 -4.98 -6.67
C GLU A 62 -3.99 -5.43 -8.05
N LYS A 63 -3.12 -4.63 -8.67
CA LYS A 63 -2.47 -4.98 -9.94
C LYS A 63 -1.66 -6.26 -9.83
N LEU A 64 -0.91 -6.41 -8.74
CA LEU A 64 -0.08 -7.57 -8.46
C LEU A 64 -0.93 -8.85 -8.31
N MET A 65 -2.01 -8.78 -7.54
CA MET A 65 -2.92 -9.93 -7.33
C MET A 65 -3.71 -10.31 -8.58
N LYS A 66 -4.16 -9.31 -9.36
CA LYS A 66 -4.76 -9.56 -10.69
C LYS A 66 -3.77 -10.22 -11.63
N CYS A 67 -2.51 -9.78 -11.63
CA CYS A 67 -1.46 -10.38 -12.45
C CYS A 67 -1.14 -11.81 -12.01
N GLN A 68 -1.02 -12.06 -10.71
CA GLN A 68 -0.76 -13.40 -10.17
C GLN A 68 -1.90 -14.38 -10.51
N SER A 69 -3.15 -13.94 -10.41
CA SER A 69 -4.30 -14.79 -10.76
C SER A 69 -4.26 -15.23 -12.23
N LYS A 70 -3.89 -14.33 -13.15
CA LYS A 70 -3.69 -14.69 -14.57
C LYS A 70 -2.51 -15.61 -14.81
N ILE A 71 -1.47 -15.52 -13.99
CA ILE A 71 -0.32 -16.45 -14.08
C ILE A 71 -0.79 -17.84 -13.67
N GLU A 72 -1.52 -17.97 -12.56
CA GLU A 72 -2.05 -19.25 -12.06
C GLU A 72 -3.04 -19.91 -13.04
N GLU A 73 -3.76 -19.12 -13.84
CA GLU A 73 -4.60 -19.64 -14.94
C GLU A 73 -3.79 -20.31 -16.07
N ILE A 74 -2.51 -19.94 -16.25
CA ILE A 74 -1.62 -20.44 -17.32
C ILE A 74 -0.57 -21.42 -16.76
N ASP A 75 -0.14 -21.22 -15.53
CA ASP A 75 0.94 -21.90 -14.82
C ASP A 75 0.48 -22.19 -13.38
N GLU A 76 -0.27 -23.29 -13.22
CA GLU A 76 -0.88 -23.73 -11.95
C GLU A 76 0.18 -24.03 -10.86
N ASP A 77 1.42 -24.33 -11.27
CA ASP A 77 2.55 -24.61 -10.37
C ASP A 77 3.25 -23.33 -9.87
N ASP A 78 2.80 -22.13 -10.26
CA ASP A 78 3.38 -20.88 -9.79
C ASP A 78 2.99 -20.59 -8.33
N MET A 79 3.88 -20.97 -7.41
CA MET A 79 3.70 -20.85 -5.96
C MET A 79 3.97 -19.44 -5.39
N ALA A 80 4.00 -18.38 -6.21
CA ALA A 80 4.45 -17.06 -5.75
C ALA A 80 3.45 -16.34 -4.83
N ARG A 81 2.16 -16.69 -4.88
CA ARG A 81 1.07 -15.96 -4.20
C ARG A 81 1.35 -15.65 -2.73
N GLY A 82 1.75 -16.65 -1.95
CA GLY A 82 2.00 -16.47 -0.50
C GLY A 82 3.05 -15.39 -0.23
N GLU A 83 4.19 -15.45 -0.93
CA GLU A 83 5.26 -14.45 -0.79
C GLU A 83 4.76 -13.03 -1.15
N LEU A 84 3.92 -12.91 -2.18
CA LEU A 84 3.38 -11.62 -2.61
C LEU A 84 2.41 -11.04 -1.57
N GLU A 85 1.55 -11.89 -1.00
CA GLU A 85 0.60 -11.51 0.05
C GLU A 85 1.33 -11.07 1.32
N ASP A 86 2.37 -11.80 1.72
CA ASP A 86 3.21 -11.45 2.87
C ASP A 86 3.85 -10.07 2.71
N ILE A 87 4.47 -9.80 1.56
CA ILE A 87 5.10 -8.50 1.28
C ILE A 87 4.06 -7.37 1.33
N ILE A 88 2.85 -7.59 0.81
CA ILE A 88 1.76 -6.60 0.86
C ILE A 88 1.34 -6.34 2.32
N VAL A 89 1.06 -7.40 3.07
CA VAL A 89 0.57 -7.32 4.45
C VAL A 89 1.60 -6.65 5.35
N GLU A 90 2.87 -7.05 5.26
CA GLU A 90 3.96 -6.45 6.02
C GLU A 90 4.10 -4.96 5.71
N THR A 91 4.08 -4.58 4.43
CA THR A 91 4.22 -3.17 4.03
C THR A 91 3.03 -2.33 4.52
N LYS A 92 1.79 -2.84 4.40
CA LYS A 92 0.60 -2.17 4.95
C LYS A 92 0.67 -2.03 6.46
N SER A 93 1.15 -3.06 7.15
CA SER A 93 1.31 -3.06 8.60
C SER A 93 2.28 -1.99 9.07
N ILE A 94 3.42 -1.84 8.39
CA ILE A 94 4.40 -0.78 8.68
C ILE A 94 3.75 0.61 8.60
N ILE A 95 3.06 0.91 7.48
CA ILE A 95 2.41 2.21 7.28
C ILE A 95 1.36 2.47 8.36
N LYS A 96 0.46 1.50 8.59
CA LYS A 96 -0.61 1.63 9.59
C LYS A 96 -0.08 1.81 11.00
N ASN A 97 1.01 1.14 11.36
CA ASN A 97 1.64 1.28 12.67
C ASN A 97 2.23 2.68 12.85
N ILE A 98 2.88 3.24 11.82
CA ILE A 98 3.40 4.61 11.87
C ILE A 98 2.25 5.63 12.01
N LEU A 99 1.19 5.48 11.22
CA LEU A 99 -0.01 6.32 11.31
C LEU A 99 -0.67 6.26 12.70
N ALA A 100 -0.78 5.06 13.29
CA ALA A 100 -1.34 4.89 14.63
C ALA A 100 -0.50 5.62 15.69
N LYS A 101 0.84 5.52 15.63
CA LYS A 101 1.75 6.22 16.55
C LYS A 101 1.68 7.74 16.41
N ASN A 102 1.51 8.26 15.19
CA ASN A 102 1.33 9.69 14.96
C ASN A 102 0.03 10.21 15.59
N ARG A 103 -1.07 9.44 15.52
CA ARG A 103 -2.35 9.81 16.13
C ARG A 103 -2.29 9.84 17.66
N THR A 104 -1.59 8.90 18.30
CA THR A 104 -1.43 8.88 19.76
C THR A 104 -0.55 10.03 20.27
N SER A 105 0.50 10.39 19.54
CA SER A 105 1.39 11.52 19.88
C SER A 105 0.68 12.87 19.85
N ILE A 106 -0.21 13.11 18.88
CA ILE A 106 -1.00 14.35 18.81
C ILE A 106 -1.96 14.47 20.01
N ALA A 107 -2.55 13.36 20.47
CA ALA A 107 -3.45 13.37 21.62
C ALA A 107 -2.76 13.78 22.94
N GLU A 108 -1.48 13.45 23.11
CA GLU A 108 -0.69 13.80 24.31
C GLU A 108 -0.27 15.27 24.35
N THR A 109 -0.33 15.98 23.21
CA THR A 109 0.00 17.42 23.12
C THR A 109 -1.22 18.32 23.26
N SER A 110 -2.38 17.77 23.67
CA SER A 110 -3.57 18.56 23.91
C SER A 110 -3.32 19.59 25.02
N PHE A 111 -3.27 20.82 24.57
CA PHE A 111 -3.00 22.06 25.27
C PHE A 111 -3.79 22.16 26.59
N VAL A 112 -3.10 22.03 27.72
CA VAL A 112 -3.58 22.63 28.98
C VAL A 112 -3.46 24.14 28.83
N ALA A 113 -4.44 24.76 28.17
CA ALA A 113 -4.64 26.19 28.26
C ALA A 113 -4.85 26.52 29.75
N SER A 114 -3.91 27.23 30.35
CA SER A 114 -4.15 27.83 31.68
C SER A 114 -5.33 28.77 31.53
N HIS A 115 -6.51 28.37 32.01
CA HIS A 115 -7.70 29.19 32.05
C HIS A 115 -7.48 30.36 33.02
N SER A 116 -6.84 31.42 32.54
CA SER A 116 -6.77 32.70 33.25
C SER A 116 -8.13 33.38 33.15
N SER A 117 -8.97 33.14 34.14
CA SER A 117 -10.30 33.72 34.30
C SER A 117 -10.23 35.18 34.79
N ARG A 118 -9.61 36.08 34.02
CA ARG A 118 -9.64 37.51 34.30
C ARG A 118 -10.17 38.28 33.09
N LEU A 119 -11.48 38.52 33.11
CA LEU A 119 -12.11 39.49 32.23
C LEU A 119 -11.57 40.90 32.57
N PRO A 120 -11.16 41.71 31.58
CA PRO A 120 -10.72 43.07 31.82
C PRO A 120 -11.90 43.93 32.30
N LYS A 121 -11.69 44.72 33.36
CA LYS A 121 -12.68 45.66 33.88
C LYS A 121 -12.75 46.88 32.96
N MET A 122 -13.90 47.09 32.34
CA MET A 122 -14.18 48.25 31.50
C MET A 122 -14.68 49.38 32.39
N ASN A 123 -13.93 50.48 32.50
CA ASN A 123 -14.42 51.72 33.09
C ASN A 123 -15.01 52.56 31.94
N LEU A 124 -16.30 52.89 32.03
CA LEU A 124 -16.94 53.86 31.15
C LEU A 124 -16.94 55.25 31.81
N PRO A 125 -16.70 56.33 31.05
CA PRO A 125 -16.81 57.71 31.53
C PRO A 125 -18.26 58.15 31.78
#